data_AF-Q8JH45-F1
#
_entry.id   AF-Q8JH45-F1
#
_cell.length_a   1.000
_cell.length_b   1.000
_cell.length_c   1.000
_cell.angle_alpha   90.00
_cell.angle_beta   90.00
_cell.angle_gamma   90.00
#
_symmetry.space_group_name_H-M   'P 1'
#
loop_
_entity.id
_entity.type
_entity.pdbx_description
1 polymer ?
#
loop_
_entity_poly.entity_id
_entity_poly.type
_entity_poly.pdbx_seq_one_letter_code
_entity_poly.pdbx_strand_id
1 'polypeptide(L)'
;PQRKGQGCCQGLLVSGGLQEGGHWCQRSLQVTKTYFAHWKDQSPNSASAKKHGITIMNAVGDAVTKIDDLKAGLFNLSELHAFTLRVDPANFKIFSQCMMVVIAILFPAEFTPEVHVAFDKFMACLALALAEKYR
;
A
#
# COMPACT_ATOMS: atom_id res chain seq x y z
N PRO A 1 24.81 17.19 -9.19
CA PRO A 1 23.63 17.72 -9.93
C PRO A 1 22.66 16.58 -10.29
N GLN A 2 21.50 16.54 -9.62
CA GLN A 2 20.26 15.81 -9.96
C GLN A 2 20.29 14.27 -9.89
N ARG A 3 20.38 13.70 -8.68
CA ARG A 3 19.84 12.35 -8.39
C ARG A 3 18.31 12.45 -8.29
N LYS A 4 17.60 12.35 -9.42
CA LYS A 4 16.13 12.37 -9.48
C LYS A 4 15.56 10.94 -9.49
N GLY A 5 15.08 10.50 -8.33
CA GLY A 5 13.83 9.73 -8.19
C GLY A 5 13.69 8.39 -8.93
N GLN A 6 14.73 7.59 -9.08
CA GLN A 6 14.61 6.27 -9.71
C GLN A 6 14.14 5.22 -8.68
N GLY A 7 12.82 5.00 -8.61
CA GLY A 7 12.21 3.75 -8.15
C GLY A 7 12.12 3.58 -6.64
N CYS A 8 11.26 4.36 -5.97
CA CYS A 8 11.17 4.39 -4.50
C CYS A 8 11.00 3.01 -3.82
N CYS A 9 10.47 1.99 -4.50
CA CYS A 9 10.45 0.61 -3.99
C CYS A 9 11.44 -0.34 -4.71
N GLN A 10 11.83 -0.07 -5.96
CA GLN A 10 12.66 -1.00 -6.76
C GLN A 10 14.17 -0.69 -6.68
N GLY A 11 14.55 0.56 -6.48
CA GLY A 11 15.94 1.03 -6.45
C GLY A 11 16.57 1.07 -5.06
N LEU A 12 15.76 1.15 -3.99
CA LEU A 12 16.26 1.28 -2.60
C LEU A 12 16.55 -0.06 -1.90
N LEU A 13 16.25 -1.16 -2.55
CA LEU A 13 16.08 -2.47 -1.93
C LEU A 13 17.36 -3.33 -2.05
N VAL A 14 18.39 -2.82 -2.73
CA VAL A 14 19.67 -3.51 -3.00
C VAL A 14 20.81 -3.04 -2.09
N SER A 15 20.67 -1.92 -1.36
CA SER A 15 21.83 -1.22 -0.78
C SER A 15 22.01 -1.27 0.75
N GLY A 16 21.35 -2.17 1.48
CA GLY A 16 21.72 -2.41 2.89
C GLY A 16 20.75 -3.28 3.69
N GLY A 17 21.21 -4.44 4.16
CA GLY A 17 20.67 -5.18 5.31
C GLY A 17 19.29 -5.85 5.21
N LEU A 18 18.48 -5.61 4.17
CA LEU A 18 17.10 -6.11 4.07
C LEU A 18 16.81 -6.94 2.81
N GLN A 19 17.75 -7.77 2.36
CA GLN A 19 17.61 -8.54 1.11
C GLN A 19 16.40 -9.48 1.09
N GLU A 20 16.01 -10.07 2.23
CA GLU A 20 14.86 -10.98 2.27
C GLU A 20 13.51 -10.26 2.22
N GLY A 21 13.33 -9.20 3.00
CA GLY A 21 12.09 -8.39 2.99
C GLY A 21 11.83 -7.74 1.64
N GLY A 22 12.92 -7.39 0.95
CA GLY A 22 12.85 -6.83 -0.37
C GLY A 22 12.39 -7.80 -1.46
N HIS A 23 12.96 -9.00 -1.50
CA HIS A 23 12.52 -10.06 -2.42
C HIS A 23 11.06 -10.48 -2.15
N TRP A 24 10.64 -10.48 -0.88
CA TRP A 24 9.25 -10.76 -0.51
C TRP A 24 8.30 -9.67 -1.01
N CYS A 25 8.62 -8.39 -0.79
CA CYS A 25 7.86 -7.25 -1.30
C CYS A 25 7.74 -7.32 -2.84
N GLN A 26 8.83 -7.62 -3.54
CA GLN A 26 8.84 -7.67 -5.00
C GLN A 26 8.03 -8.84 -5.58
N ARG A 27 8.06 -10.00 -4.90
CA ARG A 27 7.24 -11.17 -5.24
C ARG A 27 5.76 -10.93 -4.93
N SER A 28 5.46 -10.30 -3.81
CA SER A 28 4.08 -9.96 -3.41
C SER A 28 3.49 -8.84 -4.30
N LEU A 29 4.30 -7.91 -4.79
CA LEU A 29 3.90 -6.95 -5.82
C LEU A 29 3.64 -7.62 -7.18
N GLN A 30 4.22 -8.80 -7.43
CA GLN A 30 4.04 -9.52 -8.69
C GLN A 30 2.65 -10.13 -8.82
N VAL A 31 2.06 -10.66 -7.73
CA VAL A 31 0.68 -11.18 -7.76
C VAL A 31 -0.36 -10.08 -7.99
N THR A 32 -0.07 -8.84 -7.57
CA THR A 32 -0.99 -7.70 -7.77
C THR A 32 -0.94 -7.08 -9.16
N LYS A 33 0.03 -7.44 -10.02
CA LYS A 33 0.20 -6.83 -11.37
C LYS A 33 -1.00 -7.05 -12.29
N THR A 34 -1.75 -8.13 -12.08
CA THR A 34 -2.92 -8.49 -12.88
C THR A 34 -4.03 -7.43 -12.79
N TYR A 35 -4.23 -6.83 -11.61
CA TYR A 35 -5.22 -5.75 -11.40
C TYR A 35 -4.88 -4.47 -12.18
N PHE A 36 -3.61 -4.30 -12.55
CA PHE A 36 -3.11 -3.12 -13.28
C PHE A 36 -2.75 -3.44 -14.74
N ALA A 37 -3.16 -4.61 -15.28
CA ALA A 37 -2.85 -5.05 -16.65
C ALA A 37 -3.32 -4.06 -17.74
N HIS A 38 -4.29 -3.20 -17.43
CA HIS A 38 -4.79 -2.16 -18.33
C HIS A 38 -3.84 -0.96 -18.48
N TRP A 39 -2.79 -0.83 -17.65
CA TRP A 39 -1.77 0.21 -17.79
C TRP A 39 -0.72 -0.18 -18.83
N LYS A 40 -0.39 0.76 -19.72
CA LYS A 40 0.66 0.59 -20.74
C LYS A 40 2.06 0.43 -20.14
N ASP A 41 2.30 1.09 -18.99
CA ASP A 41 3.55 1.00 -18.24
C ASP A 41 3.22 0.76 -16.76
N GLN A 42 3.71 -0.37 -16.23
CA GLN A 42 3.58 -0.75 -14.83
C GLN A 42 4.87 -0.50 -14.04
N SER A 43 5.84 0.20 -14.63
CA SER A 43 7.05 0.59 -13.93
C SER A 43 6.70 1.50 -12.72
N PRO A 44 7.50 1.44 -11.64
CA PRO A 44 7.26 2.26 -10.44
C PRO A 44 7.23 3.78 -10.71
N ASN A 45 7.83 4.22 -11.81
CA ASN A 45 7.94 5.64 -12.17
C ASN A 45 6.92 6.09 -13.22
N SER A 46 6.07 5.18 -13.70
CA SER A 46 5.03 5.47 -14.69
C SER A 46 4.06 6.55 -14.19
N ALA A 47 3.49 7.31 -15.13
CA ALA A 47 2.51 8.34 -14.80
C ALA A 47 1.25 7.74 -14.14
N SER A 48 0.81 6.57 -14.61
CA SER A 48 -0.35 5.86 -14.07
C SER A 48 -0.12 5.40 -12.62
N ALA A 49 1.03 4.78 -12.34
CA ALA A 49 1.37 4.34 -10.99
C ALA A 49 1.46 5.52 -10.01
N LYS A 50 2.09 6.64 -10.42
CA LYS A 50 2.16 7.85 -9.58
C LYS A 50 0.78 8.45 -9.30
N LYS A 51 -0.05 8.60 -10.33
CA LYS A 51 -1.41 9.14 -10.18
C LYS A 51 -2.27 8.26 -9.26
N HIS A 52 -2.20 6.96 -9.44
CA HIS A 52 -2.94 6.02 -8.60
C HIS A 52 -2.39 5.97 -7.18
N GLY A 53 -1.07 6.03 -7.00
CA GLY A 53 -0.42 6.12 -5.69
C GLY A 53 -0.91 7.32 -4.88
N ILE A 54 -1.05 8.49 -5.50
CA ILE A 54 -1.66 9.67 -4.86
C ILE A 54 -3.10 9.39 -4.44
N THR A 55 -3.88 8.72 -5.30
CA THR A 55 -5.28 8.36 -5.00
C THR A 55 -5.37 7.44 -3.78
N ILE A 56 -4.51 6.42 -3.71
CA ILE A 56 -4.43 5.50 -2.57
C ILE A 56 -4.03 6.26 -1.30
N MET A 57 -2.99 7.09 -1.35
CA MET A 57 -2.52 7.81 -0.16
C MET A 57 -3.54 8.83 0.35
N ASN A 58 -4.29 9.48 -0.54
CA ASN A 58 -5.40 10.34 -0.13
C ASN A 58 -6.50 9.52 0.57
N ALA A 59 -6.85 8.34 0.04
CA ALA A 59 -7.84 7.46 0.69
C ALA A 59 -7.37 6.95 2.07
N VAL A 60 -6.08 6.66 2.23
CA VAL A 60 -5.48 6.32 3.54
C VAL A 60 -5.56 7.53 4.49
N GLY A 61 -5.24 8.73 4.00
CA GLY A 61 -5.39 9.98 4.76
C GLY A 61 -6.84 10.20 5.22
N ASP A 62 -7.80 10.03 4.32
CA ASP A 62 -9.23 10.10 4.66
C ASP A 62 -9.62 9.03 5.68
N ALA A 63 -9.06 7.81 5.58
CA ALA A 63 -9.32 6.74 6.55
C ALA A 63 -8.81 7.11 7.96
N VAL A 64 -7.68 7.80 8.09
CA VAL A 64 -7.18 8.31 9.38
C VAL A 64 -8.19 9.27 10.01
N THR A 65 -8.84 10.13 9.22
CA THR A 65 -9.89 11.05 9.73
C THR A 65 -11.16 10.33 10.19
N LYS A 66 -11.33 9.06 9.82
CA LYS A 66 -12.51 8.22 10.09
C LYS A 66 -12.15 7.02 10.98
N ILE A 67 -11.06 7.12 11.74
CA ILE A 67 -10.50 5.99 12.48
C ILE A 67 -11.46 5.38 13.51
N ASP A 68 -12.41 6.18 14.02
CA ASP A 68 -13.43 5.73 14.98
C ASP A 68 -14.46 4.77 14.34
N ASP A 69 -14.77 4.95 13.05
CA ASP A 69 -15.68 4.09 12.30
C ASP A 69 -15.22 3.92 10.84
N LEU A 70 -14.20 3.09 10.66
CA LEU A 70 -13.65 2.76 9.35
C LEU A 70 -14.65 2.00 8.46
N LYS A 71 -15.59 1.24 9.04
CA LYS A 71 -16.56 0.44 8.29
C LYS A 71 -17.54 1.34 7.54
N ALA A 72 -18.16 2.28 8.24
CA ALA A 72 -19.01 3.26 7.58
C ALA A 72 -18.18 4.18 6.67
N GLY A 73 -17.00 4.58 7.15
CA GLY A 73 -16.13 5.53 6.47
C GLY A 73 -15.59 5.08 5.12
N LEU A 74 -15.36 3.77 4.95
CA LEU A 74 -14.79 3.15 3.75
C LEU A 74 -15.80 2.31 2.95
N PHE A 75 -17.08 2.38 3.28
CA PHE A 75 -18.15 1.58 2.66
C PHE A 75 -18.10 1.61 1.12
N ASN A 76 -18.11 2.79 0.52
CA ASN A 76 -18.07 2.96 -0.95
C ASN A 76 -16.79 2.38 -1.56
N LEU A 77 -15.66 2.46 -0.84
CA LEU A 77 -14.38 1.94 -1.29
C LEU A 77 -14.37 0.40 -1.22
N SER A 78 -14.99 -0.18 -0.20
CA SER A 78 -15.21 -1.63 -0.08
C SER A 78 -16.05 -2.15 -1.23
N GLU A 79 -17.18 -1.51 -1.57
CA GLU A 79 -18.02 -1.90 -2.70
C GLU A 79 -17.27 -1.83 -4.03
N LEU A 80 -16.49 -0.76 -4.25
CA LEU A 80 -15.67 -0.61 -5.44
C LEU A 80 -14.68 -1.77 -5.59
N HIS A 81 -13.97 -2.13 -4.52
CA HIS A 81 -12.99 -3.21 -4.55
C HIS A 81 -13.63 -4.60 -4.71
N ALA A 82 -14.77 -4.83 -4.05
CA ALA A 82 -15.49 -6.11 -4.10
C ALA A 82 -16.16 -6.37 -5.44
N PHE A 83 -16.98 -5.42 -5.92
CA PHE A 83 -17.89 -5.68 -7.04
C PHE A 83 -17.34 -5.24 -8.39
N THR A 84 -16.68 -4.07 -8.44
CA THR A 84 -16.20 -3.47 -9.68
C THR A 84 -14.80 -3.95 -10.03
N LEU A 85 -13.86 -3.81 -9.09
CA LEU A 85 -12.45 -4.17 -9.32
C LEU A 85 -12.18 -5.65 -9.05
N ARG A 86 -13.02 -6.30 -8.24
CA ARG A 86 -12.92 -7.72 -7.85
C ARG A 86 -11.52 -8.10 -7.36
N VAL A 87 -10.93 -7.22 -6.54
CA VAL A 87 -9.61 -7.44 -5.94
C VAL A 87 -9.73 -8.56 -4.91
N ASP A 88 -8.85 -9.55 -4.88
CA ASP A 88 -8.89 -10.56 -3.82
C ASP A 88 -8.51 -9.89 -2.49
N PRO A 89 -9.33 -10.01 -1.41
CA PRO A 89 -9.10 -9.33 -0.14
C PRO A 89 -7.76 -9.74 0.52
N ALA A 90 -7.17 -10.87 0.15
CA ALA A 90 -5.82 -11.25 0.59
C ALA A 90 -4.74 -10.23 0.18
N ASN A 91 -4.96 -9.46 -0.89
CA ASN A 91 -4.02 -8.45 -1.37
C ASN A 91 -3.94 -7.20 -0.48
N PHE A 92 -4.96 -6.90 0.34
CA PHE A 92 -4.91 -5.74 1.25
C PHE A 92 -3.80 -5.88 2.30
N LYS A 93 -3.50 -7.12 2.72
CA LYS A 93 -2.37 -7.40 3.62
C LYS A 93 -1.02 -7.10 2.96
N ILE A 94 -0.89 -7.42 1.67
CA ILE A 94 0.33 -7.13 0.90
C ILE A 94 0.56 -5.62 0.84
N PHE A 95 -0.48 -4.85 0.52
CA PHE A 95 -0.40 -3.39 0.51
C PHE A 95 0.02 -2.83 1.87
N SER A 96 -0.58 -3.35 2.95
CA SER A 96 -0.24 -2.96 4.33
C SER A 96 1.25 -3.16 4.61
N GLN A 97 1.80 -4.33 4.31
CA GLN A 97 3.21 -4.64 4.51
C GLN A 97 4.15 -3.77 3.66
N CYS A 98 3.79 -3.47 2.40
CA CYS A 98 4.55 -2.54 1.58
C CYS A 98 4.61 -1.14 2.20
N MET A 99 3.49 -0.65 2.75
CA MET A 99 3.45 0.64 3.44
C MET A 99 4.32 0.68 4.70
N MET A 100 4.33 -0.39 5.49
CA MET A 100 5.23 -0.52 6.66
C MET A 100 6.68 -0.30 6.26
N VAL A 101 7.13 -1.01 5.21
CA VAL A 101 8.51 -0.94 4.72
C VAL A 101 8.83 0.46 4.20
N VAL A 102 7.92 1.10 3.45
CA VAL A 102 8.13 2.44 2.92
C VAL A 102 8.26 3.48 4.03
N ILE A 103 7.39 3.44 5.05
CA ILE A 103 7.46 4.39 6.17
C ILE A 103 8.73 4.17 7.00
N ALA A 104 9.10 2.92 7.27
CA ALA A 104 10.33 2.59 8.00
C ALA A 104 11.60 3.10 7.30
N ILE A 105 11.61 3.09 5.96
CA ILE A 105 12.74 3.60 5.16
C ILE A 105 12.75 5.13 5.10
N LEU A 106 11.58 5.76 4.95
CA LEU A 106 11.49 7.22 4.77
C LEU A 106 11.62 7.99 6.08
N PHE A 107 11.16 7.41 7.20
CA PHE A 107 11.09 8.04 8.52
C PHE A 107 11.64 7.11 9.62
N PRO A 108 12.91 6.67 9.52
CA PRO A 108 13.45 5.66 10.42
C PRO A 108 13.58 6.13 11.88
N ALA A 109 13.70 7.44 12.13
CA ALA A 109 13.81 7.99 13.47
C ALA A 109 12.45 8.08 14.18
N GLU A 110 11.39 8.30 13.40
CA GLU A 110 10.01 8.49 13.85
C GLU A 110 9.25 7.15 13.91
N PHE A 111 9.70 6.14 13.16
CA PHE A 111 9.09 4.82 13.12
C PHE A 111 9.56 3.93 14.28
N THR A 112 9.24 4.35 15.51
CA THR A 112 9.52 3.60 16.74
C THR A 112 8.66 2.32 16.82
N PRO A 113 8.98 1.35 17.70
CA PRO A 113 8.17 0.15 17.90
C PRO A 113 6.69 0.46 18.25
N GLU A 114 6.44 1.53 18.98
CA GLU A 114 5.08 1.96 19.34
C GLU A 114 4.31 2.45 18.12
N VAL A 115 4.95 3.28 17.27
CA VAL A 115 4.37 3.77 16.01
C VAL A 115 4.15 2.61 15.03
N HIS A 116 5.08 1.67 14.96
CA HIS A 116 4.94 0.45 14.17
C HIS A 116 3.68 -0.31 14.58
N VAL A 117 3.53 -0.66 15.87
CA VAL A 117 2.36 -1.42 16.35
C VAL A 117 1.05 -0.66 16.13
N ALA A 118 1.04 0.66 16.33
CA ALA A 118 -0.15 1.47 16.09
C ALA A 118 -0.53 1.48 14.60
N PHE A 119 0.43 1.67 13.71
CA PHE A 119 0.21 1.72 12.28
C PHE A 119 -0.18 0.35 11.69
N ASP A 120 0.43 -0.74 12.18
CA ASP A 120 0.05 -2.12 11.80
C ASP A 120 -1.42 -2.41 12.18
N LYS A 121 -1.83 -2.06 13.40
CA LYS A 121 -3.24 -2.19 13.83
C LYS A 121 -4.19 -1.36 12.98
N PHE A 122 -3.82 -0.12 12.67
CA PHE A 122 -4.61 0.75 11.79
C PHE A 122 -4.79 0.12 10.40
N MET A 123 -3.70 -0.35 9.79
CA MET A 123 -3.74 -0.98 8.47
C MET A 123 -4.54 -2.29 8.47
N ALA A 124 -4.47 -3.07 9.56
CA ALA A 124 -5.30 -4.26 9.74
C ALA A 124 -6.80 -3.92 9.80
N CYS A 125 -7.18 -2.90 10.57
CA CYS A 125 -8.57 -2.42 10.63
C CYS A 125 -9.05 -1.86 9.28
N LEU A 126 -8.19 -1.13 8.57
CA LEU A 126 -8.47 -0.63 7.22
C LEU A 126 -8.71 -1.77 6.24
N ALA A 127 -7.86 -2.80 6.25
CA ALA A 127 -8.03 -3.99 5.42
C ALA A 127 -9.34 -4.74 5.73
N LEU A 128 -9.70 -4.86 7.01
CA LEU A 128 -10.98 -5.43 7.43
C LEU A 128 -12.18 -4.62 6.92
N ALA A 129 -12.13 -3.29 7.02
CA ALA A 129 -13.17 -2.41 6.51
C ALA A 129 -13.32 -2.49 4.99
N LEU A 130 -12.21 -2.59 4.24
CA LEU A 130 -12.25 -2.81 2.79
C LEU A 130 -12.82 -4.18 2.42
N ALA A 131 -12.63 -5.19 3.26
CA ALA A 131 -13.16 -6.54 3.07
C ALA A 131 -14.65 -6.70 3.45
N GLU A 132 -15.29 -5.69 4.04
CA GLU A 132 -16.65 -5.80 4.61
C GLU A 132 -17.69 -6.24 3.56
N LYS A 133 -17.58 -5.79 2.30
CA LYS A 133 -18.54 -6.08 1.22
C LYS A 133 -18.27 -7.33 0.40
N TYR A 134 -17.28 -8.13 0.78
CA TYR A 134 -16.92 -9.35 0.05
C TYR A 134 -17.81 -10.55 0.37
N ARG A 135 -18.67 -10.45 1.40
CA ARG A 135 -19.56 -11.52 1.88
C ARG A 135 -20.87 -10.98 2.41
#